data_AF-A0A498DHE6-F1
#
_entry.id   AF-A0A498DHE6-F1
#
_cell.length_a   1.000
_cell.length_b   1.000
_cell.length_c   1.000
_cell.angle_alpha   90.00
_cell.angle_beta   90.00
_cell.angle_gamma   90.00
#
_symmetry.space_group_name_H-M   'P 1'
#
loop_
_entity.id
_entity.type
_entity.pdbx_description
1 polymer ?
#
loop_
_entity_poly.entity_id
_entity_poly.type
_entity_poly.pdbx_seq_one_letter_code
_entity_poly.pdbx_strand_id
1 'polypeptide(L)'
;MAWIERVLKTHKPSDKEASIYGVLLFTDTHAHVKKVVYDDDYWRALDEISGDLWPIFCTRAEPGTYVMPSPPPGILAMMVPVWEEPRANKELLEAFELENTEKLPCLIVFAREQHGSYLKNVMTIKGSTEQEAFNSMSAHIQTVSDALKEISPKNLRNPLGVHSATSLAITHAEDWELIKNGVKLWQWFKSIK
;
A
#
# COMPACT_ATOMS: atom_id res chain seq x y z
N MET A 1 14.94 -2.78 17.58
CA MET A 1 13.86 -3.73 17.22
C MET A 1 12.94 -2.99 16.29
N ALA A 2 12.71 -3.52 15.08
CA ALA A 2 11.89 -2.87 14.06
C ALA A 2 10.50 -2.53 14.59
N TRP A 3 9.99 -1.32 14.29
CA TRP A 3 8.66 -0.84 14.70
C TRP A 3 7.55 -1.86 14.38
N ILE A 4 7.62 -2.52 13.22
CA ILE A 4 6.65 -3.51 12.76
C ILE A 4 6.57 -4.73 13.70
N GLU A 5 7.69 -5.18 14.26
CA GLU A 5 7.70 -6.29 15.21
C GLU A 5 7.00 -5.93 16.53
N ARG A 6 6.97 -4.64 16.90
CA ARG A 6 6.18 -4.19 18.06
C ARG A 6 4.68 -4.24 17.76
N VAL A 7 4.28 -3.81 16.57
CA VAL A 7 2.87 -3.86 16.12
C VAL A 7 2.38 -5.31 16.08
N LEU A 8 3.14 -6.20 15.43
CA LEU A 8 2.80 -7.62 15.31
C LEU A 8 2.79 -8.37 16.66
N LYS A 9 3.63 -7.96 17.62
CA LYS A 9 3.61 -8.53 18.99
C LYS A 9 2.39 -8.06 19.77
N THR A 10 1.94 -6.84 19.54
CA THR A 10 0.78 -6.24 20.23
C THR A 10 -0.53 -6.80 19.67
N HIS A 11 -0.58 -7.08 18.36
CA HIS A 11 -1.75 -7.58 17.68
C HIS A 11 -1.49 -8.97 17.07
N LYS A 12 -1.71 -10.01 17.89
CA LYS A 12 -1.71 -11.39 17.42
C LYS A 12 -3.08 -11.72 16.81
N PRO A 13 -3.13 -12.39 15.64
CA PRO A 13 -4.39 -12.70 14.99
C PRO A 13 -5.30 -13.49 15.93
N SER A 14 -6.53 -13.03 16.12
CA SER A 14 -7.54 -13.80 16.85
C SER A 14 -7.92 -15.07 16.07
N ASP A 15 -8.71 -15.97 16.68
CA ASP A 15 -9.02 -17.27 16.06
C ASP A 15 -9.74 -17.16 14.70
N LYS A 16 -10.33 -16.00 14.38
CA LYS A 16 -11.09 -15.70 13.16
C LYS A 16 -10.31 -14.89 12.12
N GLU A 17 -9.14 -14.36 12.48
CA GLU A 17 -8.37 -13.46 11.62
C GLU A 17 -7.39 -14.23 10.71
N ALA A 18 -7.19 -13.69 9.52
CA ALA A 18 -6.20 -14.16 8.58
C ALA A 18 -4.79 -13.77 9.03
N SER A 19 -3.79 -14.60 8.70
CA SER A 19 -2.37 -14.30 8.98
C SER A 19 -1.77 -13.31 7.97
N ILE A 20 -2.45 -12.20 7.74
CA ILE A 20 -2.05 -11.10 6.86
C ILE A 20 -2.40 -9.76 7.51
N TYR A 21 -1.67 -8.71 7.14
CA TYR A 21 -1.75 -7.40 7.75
C TYR A 21 -1.69 -6.32 6.67
N GLY A 22 -2.34 -5.18 6.91
CA GLY A 22 -2.25 -3.98 6.08
C GLY A 22 -1.45 -2.88 6.76
N VAL A 23 -0.62 -2.17 6.00
CA VAL A 23 -0.09 -0.85 6.39
C VAL A 23 -0.38 0.16 5.30
N LEU A 24 -1.19 1.16 5.63
CA LEU A 24 -1.36 2.36 4.84
C LEU A 24 -0.19 3.30 5.11
N LEU A 25 0.58 3.59 4.07
CA LEU A 25 1.74 4.45 4.13
C LEU A 25 1.55 5.71 3.28
N PHE A 26 1.73 6.87 3.90
CA PHE A 26 1.58 8.17 3.26
C PHE A 26 2.54 9.20 3.86
N THR A 27 2.63 10.38 3.24
CA THR A 27 3.39 11.54 3.74
C THR A 27 2.45 12.75 3.89
N ASP A 28 2.93 13.82 4.53
CA ASP A 28 2.13 15.04 4.70
C ASP A 28 1.79 15.78 3.40
N THR A 29 2.43 15.45 2.28
CA THR A 29 2.09 16.03 0.96
C THR A 29 0.75 15.50 0.44
N HIS A 30 0.26 14.38 0.97
CA HIS A 30 -0.96 13.72 0.52
C HIS A 30 -2.19 14.18 1.33
N ALA A 31 -2.59 15.43 1.15
CA ALA A 31 -3.66 16.06 1.95
C ALA A 31 -4.99 15.28 1.95
N HIS A 32 -5.39 14.74 0.79
CA HIS A 32 -6.65 14.00 0.67
C HIS A 32 -6.62 12.65 1.39
N VAL A 33 -5.52 11.88 1.26
CA VAL A 33 -5.33 10.63 2.00
C VAL A 33 -5.30 10.91 3.49
N LYS A 34 -4.56 11.95 3.89
CA LYS A 34 -4.46 12.38 5.28
C LYS A 34 -5.84 12.65 5.88
N LYS A 35 -6.71 13.38 5.16
CA LYS A 35 -8.08 13.62 5.61
C LYS A 35 -8.87 12.33 5.80
N VAL A 36 -8.87 11.44 4.82
CA VAL A 36 -9.61 10.16 4.90
C VAL A 36 -9.15 9.30 6.08
N VAL A 37 -7.86 9.34 6.42
CA VAL A 37 -7.30 8.55 7.53
C VAL A 37 -7.58 9.16 8.89
N TYR A 38 -7.60 10.49 9.00
CA TYR A 38 -7.81 11.19 10.27
C TYR A 38 -9.27 11.54 10.55
N ASP A 39 -10.14 11.43 9.55
CA ASP A 39 -11.58 11.57 9.73
C ASP A 39 -12.17 10.23 10.20
N ASP A 40 -12.81 10.27 11.37
CA ASP A 40 -13.33 9.08 12.04
C ASP A 40 -14.42 8.38 11.23
N ASP A 41 -15.25 9.12 10.49
CA ASP A 41 -16.36 8.56 9.71
C ASP A 41 -15.81 7.79 8.51
N TYR A 42 -14.82 8.36 7.83
CA TYR A 42 -14.14 7.68 6.74
C TYR A 42 -13.33 6.47 7.23
N TRP A 43 -12.59 6.61 8.33
CA TRP A 43 -11.80 5.52 8.87
C TRP A 43 -12.69 4.34 9.30
N ARG A 44 -13.82 4.63 9.94
CA ARG A 44 -14.82 3.61 10.30
C ARG A 44 -15.42 2.93 9.07
N ALA A 45 -15.69 3.68 8.01
CA ALA A 45 -16.18 3.08 6.76
C ALA A 45 -15.13 2.13 6.13
N LEU A 46 -13.83 2.44 6.24
CA LEU A 46 -12.76 1.52 5.82
C LEU A 46 -12.67 0.29 6.72
N ASP A 47 -12.82 0.47 8.04
CA ASP A 47 -12.82 -0.61 9.03
C ASP A 47 -13.98 -1.60 8.81
N GLU A 48 -15.17 -1.11 8.43
CA GLU A 48 -16.31 -1.94 8.07
C GLU A 48 -16.05 -2.80 6.81
N ILE A 49 -15.19 -2.35 5.89
CA ILE A 49 -14.80 -3.10 4.68
C ILE A 49 -13.78 -4.19 5.01
N SER A 50 -12.80 -3.92 5.88
CA SER A 50 -11.86 -4.95 6.37
C SER A 50 -12.57 -5.97 7.26
N GLY A 51 -13.51 -5.52 8.08
CA GLY A 51 -14.18 -6.30 9.10
C GLY A 51 -13.21 -6.99 10.05
N ASP A 52 -13.64 -8.11 10.63
CA ASP A 52 -12.84 -8.92 11.56
C ASP A 52 -11.85 -9.87 10.85
N LEU A 53 -11.62 -9.70 9.54
CA LEU A 53 -10.82 -10.66 8.76
C LEU A 53 -9.32 -10.37 8.84
N TRP A 54 -8.93 -9.10 8.86
CA TRP A 54 -7.53 -8.70 8.89
C TRP A 54 -7.37 -7.24 9.36
N PRO A 55 -6.33 -6.94 10.14
CA PRO A 55 -6.09 -5.60 10.65
C PRO A 55 -5.34 -4.70 9.65
N ILE A 56 -5.69 -3.42 9.63
CA ILE A 56 -5.02 -2.39 8.84
C ILE A 56 -4.49 -1.31 9.78
N PHE A 57 -3.20 -1.02 9.67
CA PHE A 57 -2.54 0.06 10.40
C PHE A 57 -2.26 1.22 9.45
N CYS A 58 -2.13 2.42 9.98
CA CYS A 58 -1.65 3.57 9.21
C CYS A 58 -0.35 4.11 9.83
N THR A 59 0.56 4.56 8.98
CA THR A 59 1.78 5.26 9.42
C THR A 59 2.17 6.33 8.44
N ARG A 60 2.83 7.37 8.96
CA ARG A 60 3.27 8.52 8.19
C ARG A 60 4.78 8.50 8.02
N ALA A 61 5.26 8.58 6.79
CA ALA A 61 6.66 8.84 6.45
C ALA A 61 6.91 10.33 6.28
N GLU A 62 8.16 10.74 6.51
CA GLU A 62 8.63 12.08 6.13
C GLU A 62 8.70 12.20 4.60
N PRO A 63 8.32 13.33 4.00
CA PRO A 63 8.41 13.48 2.54
C PRO A 63 9.86 13.62 2.10
N GLY A 64 10.28 12.83 1.11
CA GLY A 64 11.50 13.10 0.37
C GLY A 64 11.37 14.29 -0.58
N THR A 65 12.50 14.75 -1.10
CA THR A 65 12.57 15.90 -2.00
C THR A 65 13.53 15.63 -3.16
N TYR A 66 13.23 16.23 -4.31
CA TYR A 66 14.19 16.25 -5.41
C TYR A 66 15.22 17.35 -5.15
N VAL A 67 16.49 16.97 -5.17
CA VAL A 67 17.62 17.88 -5.04
C VAL A 67 18.53 17.76 -6.26
N MET A 68 19.13 18.89 -6.65
CA MET A 68 20.15 18.88 -7.68
C MET A 68 21.47 18.39 -7.04
N PRO A 69 22.10 17.34 -7.59
CA PRO A 69 23.38 16.89 -7.06
C PRO A 69 24.44 17.97 -7.29
N SER A 70 25.27 18.20 -6.27
CA SER A 70 26.44 19.09 -6.40
C SER A 70 27.57 18.31 -7.08
N PRO A 71 28.10 18.77 -8.23
CA PRO A 71 29.21 18.10 -8.88
C PRO A 71 30.46 18.14 -7.99
N PRO A 72 31.26 17.07 -7.94
CA PRO A 72 32.58 17.11 -7.31
C PRO A 72 33.47 18.18 -7.99
N PRO A 73 34.39 18.82 -7.25
CA PRO A 73 35.28 19.84 -7.82
C PRO A 73 36.04 19.31 -9.04
N GLY A 74 35.96 20.04 -10.16
CA GLY A 74 36.70 19.72 -11.40
C GLY A 74 36.03 18.71 -12.33
N ILE A 75 34.83 18.21 -12.01
CA ILE A 75 34.07 17.28 -12.86
C ILE A 75 32.78 17.95 -13.35
N LEU A 76 32.55 17.97 -14.66
CA LEU A 76 31.24 18.30 -15.22
C LEU A 76 30.33 17.08 -15.07
N ALA A 77 29.43 17.12 -14.09
CA ALA A 77 28.41 16.09 -13.91
C ALA A 77 27.09 16.48 -14.59
N MET A 78 26.33 15.48 -15.04
CA MET A 78 24.95 15.71 -15.51
C MET A 78 24.08 16.16 -14.33
N MET A 79 23.39 17.29 -14.47
CA MET A 79 22.49 17.84 -13.46
C MET A 79 21.09 17.23 -13.59
N VAL A 80 20.98 15.96 -13.21
CA VAL A 80 19.69 15.28 -13.10
C VAL A 80 19.22 15.35 -11.65
N PRO A 81 17.99 15.82 -11.36
CA PRO A 81 17.43 15.78 -10.02
C PRO A 81 17.47 14.37 -9.45
N VAL A 82 17.92 14.22 -8.21
CA VAL A 82 17.95 12.95 -7.48
C VAL A 82 16.97 13.04 -6.33
N TRP A 83 16.22 11.96 -6.09
CA TRP A 83 15.37 11.85 -4.91
C TRP A 83 16.23 11.68 -3.65
N GLU A 84 16.16 12.64 -2.73
CA GLU A 84 16.81 12.56 -1.43
C GLU A 84 15.80 12.08 -0.38
N GLU A 85 16.07 10.88 0.13
CA GLU A 85 15.21 10.22 1.11
C GLU A 85 15.59 10.60 2.55
N PRO A 86 14.63 11.06 3.38
CA PRO A 86 14.89 11.39 4.77
C PRO A 86 15.39 10.19 5.57
N ARG A 87 16.45 10.39 6.36
CA ARG A 87 17.04 9.33 7.19
C ARG A 87 16.04 8.76 8.21
N ALA A 88 15.03 9.53 8.61
CA ALA A 88 13.99 9.10 9.52
C ALA A 88 13.16 7.93 8.97
N ASN A 89 13.02 7.81 7.65
CA ASN A 89 12.24 6.75 7.01
C ASN A 89 13.00 5.43 6.87
N LYS A 90 14.30 5.40 7.17
CA LYS A 90 15.17 4.24 6.91
C LYS A 90 14.62 2.94 7.51
N GLU A 91 14.22 2.95 8.78
CA GLU A 91 13.70 1.75 9.46
C GLU A 91 12.40 1.24 8.80
N LEU A 92 11.52 2.16 8.40
CA LEU A 92 10.25 1.86 7.76
C LEU A 92 10.44 1.30 6.34
N LEU A 93 11.31 1.93 5.55
CA LEU A 93 11.62 1.51 4.19
C LEU A 93 12.33 0.17 4.17
N GLU A 94 13.29 -0.05 5.08
CA GLU A 94 13.98 -1.34 5.22
C GLU A 94 13.00 -2.46 5.62
N ALA A 95 12.06 -2.20 6.54
CA ALA A 95 11.09 -3.20 6.99
C ALA A 95 10.19 -3.74 5.86
N PHE A 96 9.86 -2.89 4.89
CA PHE A 96 9.07 -3.27 3.72
C PHE A 96 9.87 -3.33 2.45
N GLU A 97 11.20 -3.31 2.51
CA GLU A 97 12.13 -3.24 1.38
C GLU A 97 11.60 -2.33 0.26
N LEU A 98 11.25 -1.10 0.64
CA LEU A 98 10.86 -0.02 -0.26
C LEU A 98 12.11 0.77 -0.63
N GLU A 99 12.21 1.19 -1.90
CA GLU A 99 13.36 1.95 -2.38
C GLU A 99 13.40 3.36 -1.78
N ASN A 100 12.27 4.06 -1.79
CA ASN A 100 12.11 5.42 -1.30
C ASN A 100 10.60 5.77 -1.12
N THR A 101 10.32 7.02 -0.74
CA THR A 101 8.95 7.54 -0.55
C THR A 101 8.31 8.15 -1.80
N GLU A 102 8.96 8.07 -2.96
CA GLU A 102 8.53 8.72 -4.21
C GLU A 102 7.19 8.19 -4.74
N LYS A 103 6.92 6.89 -4.52
CA LYS A 103 5.71 6.20 -5.00
C LYS A 103 4.56 6.18 -3.99
N LEU A 104 4.67 6.96 -2.90
CA LEU A 104 3.59 7.11 -1.93
C LEU A 104 2.46 7.99 -2.50
N PRO A 105 1.21 7.84 -2.03
CA PRO A 105 0.74 6.96 -0.95
C PRO A 105 0.43 5.53 -1.41
N CYS A 106 0.56 4.54 -0.54
CA CYS A 106 0.27 3.14 -0.87
C CYS A 106 -0.31 2.34 0.31
N LEU A 107 -1.02 1.26 0.00
CA LEU A 107 -1.39 0.20 0.93
C LEU A 107 -0.44 -0.98 0.73
N ILE A 108 0.26 -1.36 1.79
CA ILE A 108 1.15 -2.53 1.81
C ILE A 108 0.41 -3.66 2.50
N VAL A 109 0.17 -4.74 1.77
CA VAL A 109 -0.45 -5.95 2.29
C VAL A 109 0.64 -6.99 2.48
N PHE A 110 0.85 -7.46 3.71
CA PHE A 110 1.99 -8.32 4.02
C PHE A 110 1.66 -9.45 4.98
N ALA A 111 2.39 -10.56 4.83
CA ALA A 111 2.32 -11.73 5.70
C ALA A 111 3.72 -12.09 6.21
N ARG A 112 3.80 -12.53 7.47
CA ARG A 112 5.06 -12.95 8.09
C ARG A 112 5.43 -14.35 7.64
N GLU A 113 6.63 -14.53 7.11
CA GLU A 113 7.19 -15.84 6.77
C GLU A 113 7.90 -16.47 7.99
N GLN A 114 8.05 -17.79 7.98
CA GLN A 114 8.69 -18.57 9.05
C GLN A 114 10.16 -18.18 9.29
N HIS A 115 10.85 -17.60 8.30
CA HIS A 115 12.26 -17.20 8.37
C HIS A 115 12.50 -15.72 8.71
N GLY A 116 11.45 -14.97 9.06
CA GLY A 116 11.57 -13.56 9.47
C GLY A 116 11.52 -12.54 8.33
N SER A 117 11.40 -13.00 7.09
CA SER A 117 11.03 -12.23 5.90
C SER A 117 9.53 -11.90 5.88
N TYR A 118 9.15 -10.86 5.12
CA TYR A 118 7.76 -10.52 4.86
C TYR A 118 7.44 -10.73 3.38
N LEU A 119 6.38 -11.48 3.11
CA LEU A 119 5.77 -11.51 1.79
C LEU A 119 4.88 -10.27 1.69
N LYS A 120 5.04 -9.45 0.66
CA LYS A 120 4.33 -8.16 0.54
C LYS A 120 3.80 -7.93 -0.88
N ASN A 121 2.68 -7.22 -0.95
CA ASN A 121 2.19 -6.56 -2.16
C ASN A 121 2.01 -5.06 -1.85
N VAL A 122 2.36 -4.20 -2.80
CA VAL A 122 2.27 -2.74 -2.64
C VAL A 122 1.25 -2.22 -3.64
N MET A 123 0.16 -1.66 -3.14
CA MET A 123 -0.93 -1.13 -3.95
C MET A 123 -0.91 0.40 -3.88
N THR A 124 -0.72 1.07 -5.01
CA THR A 124 -0.67 2.55 -5.04
C THR A 124 -2.05 3.14 -4.80
N ILE A 125 -2.14 4.12 -3.91
CA ILE A 125 -3.38 4.86 -3.65
C ILE A 125 -3.42 6.08 -4.56
N LYS A 126 -4.48 6.18 -5.35
CA LYS A 126 -4.69 7.28 -6.29
C LYS A 126 -5.77 8.22 -5.75
N GLY A 127 -5.64 9.51 -6.04
CA GLY A 127 -6.73 10.46 -5.83
C GLY A 127 -6.27 11.90 -5.74
N SER A 128 -6.84 12.75 -6.59
CA SER A 128 -6.67 14.21 -6.54
C SER A 128 -7.75 14.87 -5.69
N THR A 129 -8.69 14.09 -5.16
CA THR A 129 -9.75 14.51 -4.24
C THR A 129 -9.88 13.53 -3.08
N GLU A 130 -10.55 13.99 -2.03
CA GLU A 130 -10.85 13.19 -0.84
C GLU A 130 -11.68 11.94 -1.18
N GLN A 131 -12.71 12.11 -2.01
CA GLN A 131 -13.55 11.00 -2.46
C GLN A 131 -12.78 10.00 -3.31
N GLU A 132 -11.89 10.47 -4.20
CA GLU A 132 -11.06 9.56 -5.01
C GLU A 132 -10.08 8.76 -4.13
N ALA A 133 -9.44 9.43 -3.17
CA ALA A 133 -8.55 8.77 -2.22
C ALA A 133 -9.30 7.70 -1.43
N PHE A 134 -10.48 8.03 -0.88
CA PHE A 134 -11.34 7.06 -0.20
C PHE A 134 -11.70 5.90 -1.11
N ASN A 135 -12.19 6.17 -2.32
CA ASN A 135 -12.57 5.12 -3.27
C ASN A 135 -11.40 4.20 -3.62
N SER A 136 -10.20 4.75 -3.79
CA SER A 136 -8.99 3.96 -4.07
C SER A 136 -8.61 3.07 -2.89
N MET A 137 -8.66 3.59 -1.65
CA MET A 137 -8.40 2.80 -0.45
C MET A 137 -9.45 1.71 -0.27
N SER A 138 -10.73 2.06 -0.35
CA SER A 138 -11.86 1.13 -0.24
C SER A 138 -11.78 0.01 -1.27
N ALA A 139 -11.44 0.31 -2.53
CA ALA A 139 -11.28 -0.70 -3.58
C ALA A 139 -10.15 -1.70 -3.26
N HIS A 140 -9.02 -1.20 -2.75
CA HIS A 140 -7.89 -2.06 -2.38
C HIS A 140 -8.22 -2.95 -1.18
N ILE A 141 -8.81 -2.37 -0.14
CA ILE A 141 -9.22 -3.12 1.06
C ILE A 141 -10.28 -4.17 0.70
N GLN A 142 -11.27 -3.79 -0.11
CA GLN A 142 -12.32 -4.70 -0.57
C GLN A 142 -11.73 -5.88 -1.36
N THR A 143 -10.77 -5.62 -2.24
CA THR A 143 -10.10 -6.68 -3.03
C THR A 143 -9.44 -7.72 -2.13
N VAL A 144 -8.74 -7.27 -1.08
CA VAL A 144 -8.11 -8.18 -0.10
C VAL A 144 -9.18 -8.90 0.71
N SER A 145 -10.16 -8.18 1.26
CA SER A 145 -11.24 -8.76 2.07
C SER A 145 -12.03 -9.83 1.31
N ASP A 146 -12.34 -9.60 0.03
CA ASP A 146 -13.06 -10.58 -0.78
C ASP A 146 -12.20 -11.81 -1.09
N ALA A 147 -10.91 -11.62 -1.37
CA ALA A 147 -9.99 -12.75 -1.50
C ALA A 147 -9.92 -13.59 -0.23
N LEU A 148 -9.95 -12.96 0.95
CA LEU A 148 -9.94 -13.65 2.24
C LEU A 148 -11.24 -14.43 2.50
N LYS A 149 -12.40 -13.93 2.08
CA LYS A 149 -13.70 -14.62 2.25
C LYS A 149 -13.77 -15.93 1.47
N GLU A 150 -13.06 -16.03 0.35
CA GLU A 150 -12.98 -17.25 -0.47
C GLU A 150 -12.06 -18.33 0.14
N ILE A 151 -11.22 -17.95 1.12
CA ILE A 151 -10.32 -18.88 1.79
C ILE A 151 -11.08 -19.65 2.88
N SER A 152 -11.02 -20.97 2.84
CA SER A 152 -11.63 -21.80 3.90
C SER A 152 -11.04 -21.43 5.28
N PRO A 153 -11.83 -21.41 6.37
CA PRO A 153 -11.36 -21.00 7.69
C PRO A 153 -10.11 -21.74 8.21
N LYS A 154 -9.93 -23.00 7.79
CA LYS A 154 -8.75 -23.82 8.15
C LYS A 154 -7.44 -23.30 7.54
N ASN A 155 -7.52 -22.57 6.43
CA ASN A 155 -6.38 -22.07 5.67
C ASN A 155 -6.05 -20.60 5.95
N LEU A 156 -6.89 -19.87 6.70
CA LEU A 156 -6.64 -18.47 7.09
C LEU A 156 -5.36 -18.32 7.93
N ARG A 157 -4.89 -19.40 8.55
CA ARG A 157 -3.63 -19.44 9.33
C ARG A 157 -2.41 -19.84 8.52
N ASN A 158 -2.54 -20.08 7.22
CA ASN A 158 -1.40 -20.37 6.35
C ASN A 158 -0.94 -19.05 5.71
N PRO A 159 0.11 -18.38 6.23
CA PRO A 159 0.51 -17.05 5.75
C PRO A 159 0.86 -17.06 4.26
N LEU A 160 1.50 -18.13 3.79
CA LEU A 160 1.88 -18.28 2.38
C LEU A 160 0.66 -18.46 1.48
N GLY A 161 -0.28 -19.33 1.89
CA GLY A 161 -1.51 -19.58 1.13
C GLY A 161 -2.39 -18.34 1.06
N VAL A 162 -2.54 -17.65 2.19
CA VAL A 162 -3.29 -16.39 2.28
C VAL A 162 -2.65 -15.31 1.42
N HIS A 163 -1.33 -15.08 1.58
CA HIS A 163 -0.62 -14.11 0.76
C HIS A 163 -0.73 -14.40 -0.73
N SER A 164 -0.62 -15.66 -1.14
CA SER A 164 -0.72 -16.06 -2.55
C SER A 164 -2.11 -15.78 -3.11
N ALA A 165 -3.16 -16.09 -2.36
CA ALA A 165 -4.53 -15.81 -2.77
C ALA A 165 -4.80 -14.29 -2.88
N THR A 166 -4.35 -13.51 -1.90
CA THR A 166 -4.51 -12.05 -1.93
C THR A 166 -3.67 -11.42 -3.04
N SER A 167 -2.44 -11.89 -3.25
CA SER A 167 -1.55 -11.39 -4.31
C SER A 167 -2.17 -11.62 -5.69
N LEU A 168 -2.71 -12.83 -5.93
CA LEU A 168 -3.42 -13.14 -7.18
C LEU A 168 -4.63 -12.22 -7.39
N ALA A 169 -5.42 -11.97 -6.35
CA ALA A 169 -6.57 -11.07 -6.43
C ALA A 169 -6.15 -9.62 -6.73
N ILE A 170 -5.06 -9.15 -6.10
CA ILE A 170 -4.49 -7.82 -6.34
C ILE A 170 -4.03 -7.69 -7.79
N THR A 171 -3.24 -8.63 -8.30
CA THR A 171 -2.77 -8.60 -9.69
C THR A 171 -3.92 -8.63 -10.68
N HIS A 172 -4.94 -9.47 -10.45
CA HIS A 172 -6.13 -9.49 -11.30
C HIS A 172 -6.90 -8.17 -11.29
N ALA A 173 -7.00 -7.50 -10.13
CA ALA A 173 -7.65 -6.20 -10.02
C ALA A 173 -6.91 -5.13 -10.83
N GLU A 174 -5.57 -5.12 -10.75
CA GLU A 174 -4.71 -4.20 -11.52
C GLU A 174 -4.80 -4.45 -13.03
N ASP A 175 -4.75 -5.72 -13.46
CA ASP A 175 -4.91 -6.10 -14.87
C ASP A 175 -6.27 -5.66 -15.43
N TRP A 176 -7.33 -5.80 -14.62
CA TRP A 176 -8.67 -5.38 -15.00
C TRP A 176 -8.79 -3.85 -15.14
N GLU A 177 -8.09 -3.07 -14.30
CA GLU A 177 -7.99 -1.61 -14.48
C GLU A 177 -7.30 -1.25 -15.81
N LEU A 178 -6.21 -1.93 -16.16
CA LEU A 178 -5.49 -1.71 -17.41
C LEU A 178 -6.37 -2.00 -18.63
N ILE A 179 -7.11 -3.10 -18.61
CA ILE A 179 -8.05 -3.47 -19.68
C ILE A 179 -9.16 -2.41 -19.79
N LYS A 180 -9.76 -1.99 -18.68
CA LYS A 180 -10.80 -0.93 -18.67
C LYS A 180 -10.29 0.37 -19.27
N ASN A 181 -9.07 0.78 -18.92
CA ASN A 181 -8.46 2.00 -19.45
C ASN A 181 -8.16 1.87 -20.96
N GLY A 182 -7.71 0.70 -21.41
CA GLY A 182 -7.54 0.40 -22.83
C GLY A 182 -8.86 0.48 -23.62
N VAL A 183 -9.94 -0.06 -23.07
CA VAL A 183 -11.28 0.04 -23.69
C VAL A 183 -11.77 1.48 -23.75
N LYS A 184 -11.58 2.28 -22.70
CA LYS A 184 -11.94 3.71 -22.69
C LYS A 184 -11.18 4.50 -23.76
N LEU A 185 -9.87 4.27 -23.88
CA LEU A 185 -9.04 4.87 -24.93
C LEU A 185 -9.54 4.48 -26.33
N TRP A 186 -9.86 3.20 -26.54
CA TRP A 186 -10.40 2.73 -27.82
C TRP A 186 -11.76 3.37 -28.15
N GLN A 187 -12.66 3.50 -27.17
CA GLN A 187 -13.94 4.20 -27.34
C GLN A 187 -13.74 5.67 -27.68
N TRP A 188 -12.79 6.34 -27.03
CA TRP A 188 -12.42 7.72 -27.32
C TRP A 188 -11.90 7.88 -28.75
N PHE A 189 -10.97 7.02 -29.19
CA PHE A 189 -10.49 7.00 -30.58
C PHE A 189 -11.61 6.78 -31.59
N LYS A 190 -12.58 5.90 -31.27
CA LYS A 190 -13.75 5.66 -32.11
C LYS A 190 -14.71 6.86 -32.16
N SER A 191 -14.76 7.68 -31.11
CA SER A 191 -15.62 8.87 -31.02
C SER A 191 -15.08 10.12 -31.74
N ILE A 192 -13.77 10.12 -32.08
CA ILE A 192 -13.09 11.21 -32.79
C ILE A 192 -13.08 10.99 -34.31
N LYS A 193 -13.50 9.81 -34.77
CA LYS A 193 -13.78 9.50 -36.18
C LYS A 193 -15.26 9.68 -36.48
#